data_AF-A0A5E5A2W5-F1
#
_entry.id   AF-A0A5E5A2W5-F1
#
_cell.length_a   1.000
_cell.length_b   1.000
_cell.length_c   1.000
_cell.angle_alpha   90.00
_cell.angle_beta   90.00
_cell.angle_gamma   90.00
#
_symmetry.space_group_name_H-M   'P 1'
#
loop_
_entity.id
_entity.type
_entity.pdbx_description
1 polymer ?
#
loop_
_entity_poly.entity_id
_entity_poly.type
_entity_poly.pdbx_seq_one_letter_code
_entity_poly.pdbx_strand_id
1 'polypeptide(L)'
;MTVSQTVWEMSPALRKELSPCSLCQPVVVLTAPFEHTALRSTRLWPFLPPVQLHPFKIMTQSRLSLRPTSFATYLATLLVPAAMLAGCAAPTGGGTNPSSGATDTTAAATGPADILGTWQLVKWEGASDAPSLPEGRAINLTFNDKGAFSGTGGCNRIFGQYTLGPGKGQVTIQAPAATRMACADSMAFETRYLKTLPSVTRFERRDTQLTLSAPNGETLTYASQTLLNRPVAGASGTTKTEDRILDVDSQMADCVGVAPRKCLRVRTADDTGKSQWELWYAHIDGFEWKPGVEYRVKIHGEPVANPPADASSMRWTLVEVLRETPAR
;
A
#
# COMPACT_ATOMS: atom_id res chain seq x y z
N MET A 1 -35.80 48.93 -28.50
CA MET A 1 -34.59 48.38 -29.13
C MET A 1 -34.67 46.86 -29.07
N THR A 2 -34.21 46.17 -30.11
CA THR A 2 -34.55 44.76 -30.37
C THR A 2 -33.61 43.81 -29.63
N VAL A 3 -34.16 42.81 -28.93
CA VAL A 3 -33.38 41.70 -28.36
C VAL A 3 -33.24 40.62 -29.44
N SER A 4 -32.02 40.36 -29.89
CA SER A 4 -31.75 39.34 -30.91
C SER A 4 -31.69 37.95 -30.27
N GLN A 5 -32.42 36.98 -30.83
CA GLN A 5 -32.33 35.57 -30.44
C GLN A 5 -31.33 34.84 -31.33
N THR A 6 -30.18 34.45 -30.79
CA THR A 6 -29.22 33.61 -31.51
C THR A 6 -29.63 32.14 -31.41
N VAL A 7 -30.32 31.65 -32.43
CA VAL A 7 -30.58 30.21 -32.61
C VAL A 7 -29.25 29.51 -32.94
N TRP A 8 -28.96 28.41 -32.24
CA TRP A 8 -27.89 27.49 -32.63
C TRP A 8 -28.48 26.25 -33.28
N GLU A 9 -28.15 26.05 -34.55
CA GLU A 9 -28.74 25.04 -35.43
C GLU A 9 -27.91 23.75 -35.37
N MET A 10 -28.51 22.63 -34.91
CA MET A 10 -27.82 21.34 -34.82
C MET A 10 -27.86 20.61 -36.16
N SER A 11 -26.68 20.41 -36.76
CA SER A 11 -26.53 19.78 -38.08
C SER A 11 -26.91 18.29 -38.08
N PRO A 12 -27.66 17.79 -39.09
CA PRO A 12 -28.32 16.49 -39.02
C PRO A 12 -27.43 15.31 -39.46
N ALA A 13 -26.64 14.75 -38.53
CA ALA A 13 -25.70 13.66 -38.82
C ALA A 13 -25.78 12.46 -37.85
N LEU A 14 -26.91 11.72 -37.87
CA LEU A 14 -26.95 10.24 -37.94
C LEU A 14 -28.40 9.76 -38.02
N ARG A 15 -28.88 9.34 -39.20
CA ARG A 15 -30.22 8.77 -39.40
C ARG A 15 -30.10 7.35 -39.93
N LYS A 16 -30.06 6.35 -39.03
CA LYS A 16 -30.21 4.93 -39.39
C LYS A 16 -30.61 4.05 -38.19
N GLU A 17 -31.47 3.08 -38.50
CA GLU A 17 -31.74 1.83 -37.76
C GLU A 17 -32.22 1.90 -36.31
N LEU A 18 -33.54 2.07 -36.14
CA LEU A 18 -34.30 1.39 -35.10
C LEU A 18 -35.57 0.77 -35.72
N SER A 19 -35.62 -0.57 -35.76
CA SER A 19 -36.83 -1.32 -36.12
C SER A 19 -37.67 -1.59 -34.86
N PRO A 20 -39.01 -1.54 -34.94
CA PRO A 20 -39.87 -1.72 -33.77
C PRO A 20 -39.94 -3.20 -33.37
N CYS A 21 -39.39 -3.55 -32.20
CA CYS A 21 -39.59 -4.88 -31.63
C CYS A 21 -40.96 -4.93 -30.93
N SER A 22 -41.93 -5.61 -31.56
CA SER A 22 -43.24 -5.86 -30.96
C SER A 22 -43.14 -6.95 -29.89
N LEU A 23 -43.39 -6.60 -28.62
CA LEU A 23 -43.87 -7.53 -27.57
C LEU A 23 -44.24 -6.75 -26.29
N CYS A 24 -45.38 -6.06 -26.32
CA CYS A 24 -46.07 -5.66 -25.09
C CYS A 24 -46.95 -6.84 -24.61
N GLN A 25 -46.65 -7.40 -23.45
CA GLN A 25 -47.58 -8.26 -22.71
C GLN A 25 -47.79 -7.70 -21.30
N PRO A 26 -49.04 -7.70 -20.77
CA PRO A 26 -49.31 -7.23 -19.43
C PRO A 26 -48.83 -8.23 -18.37
N VAL A 27 -48.17 -7.75 -17.32
CA VAL A 27 -47.83 -8.56 -16.14
C VAL A 27 -49.11 -8.83 -15.35
N VAL A 28 -49.54 -10.09 -15.32
CA VAL A 28 -50.69 -10.53 -14.52
C VAL A 28 -50.30 -10.57 -13.04
N VAL A 29 -51.02 -9.82 -12.20
CA VAL A 29 -50.83 -9.83 -10.75
C VAL A 29 -51.44 -11.11 -10.16
N LEU A 30 -50.59 -12.09 -9.87
CA LEU A 30 -50.98 -13.31 -9.17
C LEU A 30 -51.06 -13.07 -7.66
N THR A 31 -52.26 -12.77 -7.17
CA THR A 31 -52.57 -12.76 -5.74
C THR A 31 -52.70 -14.20 -5.21
N ALA A 32 -51.69 -14.67 -4.47
CA ALA A 32 -51.76 -15.97 -3.79
C ALA A 32 -52.44 -15.84 -2.40
N PRO A 33 -53.45 -16.66 -2.07
CA PRO A 33 -54.01 -16.73 -0.72
C PRO A 33 -53.04 -17.45 0.24
N PHE A 34 -52.84 -16.91 1.44
CA PHE A 34 -52.00 -17.50 2.47
C PHE A 34 -52.88 -18.16 3.54
N GLU A 35 -52.98 -19.49 3.53
CA GLU A 35 -53.80 -20.22 4.51
C GLU A 35 -53.09 -20.38 5.86
N HIS A 36 -53.84 -20.19 6.95
CA HIS A 36 -53.34 -20.35 8.32
C HIS A 36 -53.33 -21.82 8.77
N THR A 37 -52.19 -22.51 8.62
CA THR A 37 -51.98 -23.83 9.23
C THR A 37 -51.11 -23.72 10.50
N ALA A 38 -51.74 -23.77 11.68
CA ALA A 38 -51.07 -23.64 12.96
C ALA A 38 -50.43 -24.97 13.43
N LEU A 39 -49.13 -25.16 13.18
CA LEU A 39 -48.37 -26.32 13.69
C LEU A 39 -47.75 -26.04 15.07
N ARG A 40 -48.29 -26.72 16.08
CA ARG A 40 -47.96 -26.58 17.51
C ARG A 40 -46.68 -27.33 17.89
N SER A 41 -45.51 -26.80 17.51
CA SER A 41 -44.22 -27.42 17.82
C SER A 41 -43.83 -27.25 19.29
N THR A 42 -43.68 -28.38 20.01
CA THR A 42 -43.35 -28.43 21.44
C THR A 42 -41.89 -28.08 21.68
N ARG A 43 -41.62 -27.08 22.52
CA ARG A 43 -40.23 -26.74 22.94
C ARG A 43 -39.65 -27.83 23.82
N LEU A 44 -38.66 -28.56 23.30
CA LEU A 44 -37.70 -29.32 24.10
C LEU A 44 -36.39 -28.54 24.19
N TRP A 45 -36.07 -28.02 25.37
CA TRP A 45 -34.76 -27.42 25.66
C TRP A 45 -33.73 -28.54 25.84
N PRO A 46 -32.63 -28.60 25.06
CA PRO A 46 -31.47 -29.39 25.45
C PRO A 46 -30.78 -28.68 26.63
N PHE A 47 -30.66 -29.38 27.76
CA PHE A 47 -29.87 -28.91 28.90
C PHE A 47 -28.39 -28.86 28.51
N LEU A 48 -27.77 -27.68 28.56
CA LEU A 48 -26.32 -27.53 28.53
C LEU A 48 -25.75 -27.84 29.93
N PRO A 49 -24.70 -28.67 30.05
CA PRO A 49 -24.05 -28.94 31.33
C PRO A 49 -23.23 -27.71 31.81
N PRO A 50 -23.04 -27.54 33.13
CA PRO A 50 -22.30 -26.41 33.67
C PRO A 50 -20.79 -26.50 33.36
N VAL A 51 -20.19 -25.37 33.01
CA VAL A 51 -18.75 -25.25 32.74
C VAL A 51 -17.95 -25.32 34.06
N GLN A 52 -17.13 -26.36 34.21
CA GLN A 52 -16.21 -26.51 35.33
C GLN A 52 -15.03 -25.53 35.21
N LEU A 53 -15.04 -24.47 36.03
CA LEU A 53 -13.93 -23.54 36.18
C LEU A 53 -12.74 -24.24 36.86
N HIS A 54 -11.72 -24.59 36.06
CA HIS A 54 -10.48 -25.16 36.57
C HIS A 54 -9.61 -24.07 37.21
N PRO A 55 -8.99 -24.31 38.38
CA PRO A 55 -8.24 -23.28 39.10
C PRO A 55 -6.94 -22.88 38.39
N PHE A 56 -6.64 -21.58 38.43
CA PHE A 56 -5.40 -20.98 37.91
C PHE A 56 -4.16 -21.65 38.50
N LYS A 57 -3.39 -22.37 37.67
CA LYS A 57 -2.09 -22.90 38.08
C LYS A 57 -0.99 -21.88 37.75
N ILE A 58 -0.75 -20.97 38.69
CA ILE A 58 0.33 -19.98 38.62
C ILE A 58 1.67 -20.73 38.50
N MET A 59 2.29 -20.68 37.32
CA MET A 59 3.60 -21.31 37.09
C MET A 59 4.71 -20.31 37.41
N THR A 60 5.39 -20.53 38.54
CA THR A 60 6.42 -19.66 39.10
C THR A 60 7.61 -19.46 38.14
N GLN A 61 8.18 -18.26 38.13
CA GLN A 61 9.37 -17.93 37.32
C GLN A 61 10.54 -18.87 37.63
N SER A 62 11.02 -19.62 36.63
CA SER A 62 12.34 -20.23 36.68
C SER A 62 13.35 -19.29 36.02
N ARG A 63 14.10 -18.54 36.84
CA ARG A 63 15.15 -17.64 36.36
C ARG A 63 16.39 -18.47 35.99
N LEU A 64 16.64 -18.69 34.71
CA LEU A 64 17.95 -19.19 34.27
C LEU A 64 19.02 -18.16 34.62
N SER A 65 19.99 -18.60 35.42
CA SER A 65 21.09 -17.77 35.89
C SER A 65 22.09 -17.51 34.77
N LEU A 66 22.39 -16.22 34.53
CA LEU A 66 23.61 -15.88 33.79
C LEU A 66 24.81 -16.29 34.63
N ARG A 67 25.75 -17.04 34.04
CA ARG A 67 27.07 -17.28 34.63
C ARG A 67 28.05 -16.20 34.15
N PRO A 68 28.60 -15.36 35.03
CA PRO A 68 29.73 -14.52 34.67
C PRO A 68 31.01 -15.38 34.70
N THR A 69 31.64 -15.58 33.54
CA THR A 69 33.01 -16.11 33.45
C THR A 69 34.01 -14.96 33.48
N SER A 70 34.90 -14.97 34.47
CA SER A 70 35.76 -13.85 34.82
C SER A 70 36.91 -13.58 33.84
N PHE A 71 37.32 -12.31 33.85
CA PHE A 71 38.63 -11.78 33.49
C PHE A 71 39.82 -12.75 33.52
N ALA A 72 40.57 -12.77 32.41
CA ALA A 72 42.02 -12.97 32.37
C ALA A 72 42.57 -12.13 31.18
N THR A 73 42.97 -10.88 31.36
CA THR A 73 44.37 -10.49 31.66
C THR A 73 45.40 -11.02 30.66
N TYR A 74 45.67 -10.26 29.60
CA TYR A 74 47.01 -10.14 29.04
C TYR A 74 47.33 -8.67 28.75
N LEU A 75 48.50 -8.24 29.20
CA LEU A 75 49.04 -6.88 29.15
C LEU A 75 50.57 -7.01 28.98
N ALA A 76 51.23 -5.91 28.60
CA ALA A 76 52.67 -5.75 28.32
C ALA A 76 53.06 -6.02 26.84
N THR A 77 53.54 -4.98 26.13
CA THR A 77 54.97 -4.72 25.78
C THR A 77 55.45 -5.51 24.55
N LEU A 78 56.17 -4.97 23.57
CA LEU A 78 56.74 -3.62 23.28
C LEU A 78 56.71 -3.46 21.72
N LEU A 79 57.40 -2.58 20.98
CA LEU A 79 58.52 -1.65 21.21
C LEU A 79 58.42 -0.47 20.21
N VAL A 80 59.09 0.66 20.47
CA VAL A 80 59.27 1.76 19.49
C VAL A 80 60.76 2.04 19.29
N PRO A 81 61.20 2.13 18.03
CA PRO A 81 62.20 3.12 17.65
C PRO A 81 61.74 3.97 16.45
N ALA A 82 61.99 5.27 16.51
CA ALA A 82 61.79 6.18 15.38
C ALA A 82 63.06 6.24 14.49
N ALA A 83 62.87 6.51 13.20
CA ALA A 83 63.93 6.93 12.29
C ALA A 83 63.38 8.03 11.37
N MET A 84 64.17 9.09 11.16
CA MET A 84 63.85 10.20 10.25
C MET A 84 64.37 9.89 8.83
N LEU A 85 63.81 10.54 7.80
CA LEU A 85 64.57 11.48 6.95
C LEU A 85 63.70 12.22 5.91
N ALA A 86 64.29 13.26 5.33
CA ALA A 86 63.67 14.32 4.53
C ALA A 86 63.15 13.90 3.14
N GLY A 87 62.29 14.75 2.56
CA GLY A 87 61.88 14.67 1.15
C GLY A 87 60.98 15.82 0.71
N CYS A 88 61.56 16.95 0.25
CA CYS A 88 60.81 18.03 -0.40
C CYS A 88 60.84 17.88 -1.92
N ALA A 89 59.67 17.87 -2.57
CA ALA A 89 59.53 18.20 -3.99
C ALA A 89 58.09 18.62 -4.31
N ALA A 90 57.91 19.81 -4.87
CA ALA A 90 56.67 20.23 -5.50
C ALA A 90 56.96 20.62 -6.96
N PRO A 91 56.25 20.05 -7.96
CA PRO A 91 56.32 20.52 -9.33
C PRO A 91 55.21 21.55 -9.59
N THR A 92 55.58 22.84 -9.64
CA THR A 92 54.69 23.86 -10.22
C THR A 92 54.73 23.77 -11.75
N GLY A 93 53.60 23.36 -12.34
CA GLY A 93 53.31 23.44 -13.77
C GLY A 93 51.92 22.85 -14.04
N GLY A 94 51.04 23.45 -14.84
CA GLY A 94 51.23 24.64 -15.68
C GLY A 94 50.56 24.42 -17.04
N GLY A 95 49.22 24.33 -17.07
CA GLY A 95 48.50 23.90 -18.27
C GLY A 95 47.00 24.20 -18.24
N THR A 96 46.65 25.40 -18.72
CA THR A 96 45.44 25.72 -19.50
C THR A 96 44.21 24.79 -19.42
N ASN A 97 43.17 25.17 -18.67
CA ASN A 97 41.96 25.78 -19.28
C ASN A 97 40.90 26.16 -18.22
N PRO A 98 40.24 27.34 -18.33
CA PRO A 98 38.98 27.60 -17.63
C PRO A 98 37.82 26.94 -18.40
N SER A 99 37.80 25.60 -18.43
CA SER A 99 36.63 24.89 -18.95
C SER A 99 35.44 25.15 -18.03
N SER A 100 34.34 25.59 -18.62
CA SER A 100 33.07 25.92 -17.97
C SER A 100 32.72 24.97 -16.82
N GLY A 101 32.23 25.55 -15.71
CA GLY A 101 31.66 24.79 -14.62
C GLY A 101 30.45 24.01 -15.09
N ALA A 102 30.65 22.74 -15.43
CA ALA A 102 29.59 21.76 -15.37
C ALA A 102 29.14 21.73 -13.91
N THR A 103 27.91 22.15 -13.65
CA THR A 103 27.20 21.68 -12.46
C THR A 103 27.06 20.18 -12.63
N ASP A 104 27.93 19.41 -11.97
CA ASP A 104 27.66 18.02 -11.71
C ASP A 104 26.31 17.97 -11.00
N THR A 105 25.28 17.53 -11.72
CA THR A 105 24.03 17.05 -11.15
C THR A 105 24.41 15.80 -10.35
N THR A 106 24.86 16.03 -9.11
CA THR A 106 25.46 15.02 -8.24
C THR A 106 24.54 13.81 -8.16
N ALA A 107 24.92 12.74 -8.87
CA ALA A 107 24.18 11.50 -8.86
C ALA A 107 24.06 11.03 -7.41
N ALA A 108 22.82 10.95 -6.90
CA ALA A 108 22.54 10.68 -5.50
C ALA A 108 23.30 9.42 -5.06
N ALA A 109 24.16 9.57 -4.06
CA ALA A 109 25.29 8.68 -3.83
C ALA A 109 24.84 7.30 -3.31
N THR A 110 24.44 6.41 -4.22
CA THR A 110 23.62 5.22 -3.93
C THR A 110 24.23 4.33 -2.84
N GLY A 111 23.61 4.36 -1.66
CA GLY A 111 24.03 3.63 -0.47
C GLY A 111 23.35 2.26 -0.32
N PRO A 112 23.80 1.40 0.60
CA PRO A 112 23.20 0.09 0.82
C PRO A 112 21.74 0.13 1.28
N ALA A 113 21.35 1.18 1.99
CA ALA A 113 19.97 1.38 2.47
C ALA A 113 19.00 1.77 1.34
N ASP A 114 19.49 2.22 0.19
CA ASP A 114 18.65 2.86 -0.81
C ASP A 114 17.75 1.87 -1.55
N ILE A 115 18.16 0.61 -1.69
CA ILE A 115 17.34 -0.45 -2.29
C ILE A 115 16.14 -0.84 -1.39
N LEU A 116 16.19 -0.51 -0.09
CA LEU A 116 15.21 -0.97 0.90
C LEU A 116 13.83 -0.32 0.72
N GLY A 117 12.82 -1.08 1.15
CA GLY A 117 11.40 -0.72 1.04
C GLY A 117 10.69 -1.48 -0.07
N THR A 118 9.46 -1.04 -0.38
CA THR A 118 8.58 -1.71 -1.36
C THR A 118 8.41 -0.87 -2.62
N TRP A 119 8.49 -1.58 -3.74
CA TRP A 119 8.64 -1.05 -5.09
C TRP A 119 7.67 -1.75 -6.04
N GLN A 120 7.07 -0.99 -6.95
CA GLN A 120 6.21 -1.52 -8.00
C GLN A 120 6.79 -1.19 -9.37
N LEU A 121 6.85 -2.19 -10.25
CA LEU A 121 7.38 -2.02 -11.60
C LEU A 121 6.45 -1.10 -12.40
N VAL A 122 7.01 -0.03 -12.97
CA VAL A 122 6.28 0.95 -13.80
C VAL A 122 6.80 0.99 -15.24
N LYS A 123 7.99 0.45 -15.51
CA LYS A 123 8.57 0.38 -16.87
C LYS A 123 9.60 -0.76 -16.97
N TRP A 124 9.71 -1.37 -18.14
CA TRP A 124 10.76 -2.32 -18.49
C TRP A 124 11.23 -1.98 -19.91
N GLU A 125 12.54 -1.79 -20.09
CA GLU A 125 13.17 -1.35 -21.33
C GLU A 125 14.39 -2.22 -21.66
N GLY A 126 14.91 -2.09 -22.88
CA GLY A 126 16.15 -2.74 -23.33
C GLY A 126 16.01 -4.16 -23.89
N ALA A 127 14.97 -4.91 -23.51
CA ALA A 127 14.63 -6.17 -24.16
C ALA A 127 13.75 -5.95 -25.40
N SER A 128 14.16 -6.49 -26.55
CA SER A 128 13.37 -6.53 -27.80
C SER A 128 12.15 -7.46 -27.72
N ASP A 129 12.13 -8.32 -26.70
CA ASP A 129 11.08 -9.29 -26.38
C ASP A 129 10.52 -9.08 -24.96
N ALA A 130 10.54 -7.83 -24.47
CA ALA A 130 9.90 -7.43 -23.23
C ALA A 130 8.37 -7.59 -23.32
N PRO A 131 7.73 -8.42 -22.48
CA PRO A 131 6.27 -8.50 -22.42
C PRO A 131 5.69 -7.21 -21.80
N SER A 132 4.51 -6.80 -22.29
CA SER A 132 3.78 -5.68 -21.70
C SER A 132 3.41 -5.97 -20.24
N LEU A 133 3.37 -4.92 -19.41
CA LEU A 133 2.93 -5.03 -18.01
C LEU A 133 1.49 -5.59 -17.96
N PRO A 134 1.20 -6.62 -17.15
CA PRO A 134 -0.11 -7.24 -17.14
C PRO A 134 -1.15 -6.32 -16.49
N GLU A 135 -2.20 -6.00 -17.24
CA GLU A 135 -3.30 -5.18 -16.74
C GLU A 135 -3.95 -5.81 -15.50
N GLY A 136 -4.33 -4.96 -14.54
CA GLY A 136 -4.92 -5.38 -13.27
C GLY A 136 -3.97 -6.07 -12.27
N ARG A 137 -2.67 -6.28 -12.57
CA ARG A 137 -1.73 -6.93 -11.64
C ARG A 137 -0.47 -6.10 -11.37
N ALA A 138 -0.38 -5.54 -10.17
CA ALA A 138 0.79 -4.81 -9.70
C ALA A 138 1.98 -5.74 -9.40
N ILE A 139 2.94 -5.78 -10.33
CA ILE A 139 4.26 -6.40 -10.15
C ILE A 139 5.02 -5.64 -9.07
N ASN A 140 5.47 -6.32 -8.01
CA ASN A 140 6.10 -5.66 -6.87
C ASN A 140 7.28 -6.45 -6.27
N LEU A 141 8.18 -5.72 -5.62
CA LEU A 141 9.32 -6.22 -4.86
C LEU A 141 9.47 -5.41 -3.56
N THR A 142 9.65 -6.10 -2.45
CA THR A 142 10.09 -5.54 -1.17
C THR A 142 11.48 -6.07 -0.87
N PHE A 143 12.44 -5.17 -0.62
CA PHE A 143 13.78 -5.54 -0.13
C PHE A 143 13.91 -5.18 1.35
N ASN A 144 14.43 -6.10 2.16
CA ASN A 144 14.59 -5.91 3.61
C ASN A 144 16.06 -5.85 4.07
N ASP A 145 16.24 -5.34 5.29
CA ASP A 145 17.52 -5.15 5.98
C ASP A 145 18.35 -6.43 6.19
N LYS A 146 17.78 -7.61 5.92
CA LYS A 146 18.38 -8.93 6.15
C LYS A 146 18.83 -9.62 4.87
N GLY A 147 18.83 -8.91 3.74
CA GLY A 147 19.25 -9.45 2.45
C GLY A 147 18.22 -10.37 1.79
N ALA A 148 16.94 -10.30 2.21
CA ALA A 148 15.85 -11.04 1.59
C ALA A 148 14.92 -10.12 0.80
N PHE A 149 14.30 -10.66 -0.26
CA PHE A 149 13.26 -9.99 -1.02
C PHE A 149 11.99 -10.85 -1.15
N SER A 150 10.84 -10.19 -1.28
CA SER A 150 9.54 -10.83 -1.53
C SER A 150 8.62 -9.91 -2.33
N GLY A 151 7.64 -10.49 -3.04
CA GLY A 151 6.67 -9.70 -3.81
C GLY A 151 5.81 -10.52 -4.76
N THR A 152 5.42 -9.93 -5.88
CA THR A 152 4.56 -10.55 -6.91
C THR A 152 5.20 -10.42 -8.28
N GLY A 153 5.43 -11.54 -8.97
CA GLY A 153 6.10 -11.60 -10.27
C GLY A 153 5.17 -11.58 -11.49
N GLY A 154 3.86 -11.63 -11.27
CA GLY A 154 2.83 -11.71 -12.32
C GLY A 154 1.60 -12.42 -11.78
N CYS A 155 1.54 -13.72 -11.98
CA CYS A 155 0.51 -14.60 -11.41
C CYS A 155 0.86 -15.01 -9.96
N ASN A 156 2.15 -15.23 -9.69
CA ASN A 156 2.64 -15.83 -8.46
C ASN A 156 3.29 -14.83 -7.50
N ARG A 157 3.28 -15.20 -6.22
CA ARG A 157 4.15 -14.60 -5.21
C ARG A 157 5.56 -15.13 -5.41
N ILE A 158 6.53 -14.23 -5.33
CA ILE A 158 7.95 -14.51 -5.53
C ILE A 158 8.74 -14.12 -4.27
N PHE A 159 9.84 -14.82 -4.01
CA PHE A 159 10.73 -14.54 -2.88
C PHE A 159 12.13 -15.10 -3.13
N GLY A 160 13.12 -14.50 -2.49
CA GLY A 160 14.52 -14.92 -2.63
C GLY A 160 15.46 -14.13 -1.75
N GLN A 161 16.76 -14.27 -2.02
CA GLN A 161 17.83 -13.54 -1.33
C GLN A 161 18.53 -12.59 -2.29
N TYR A 162 19.14 -11.53 -1.78
CA TYR A 162 20.00 -10.62 -2.52
C TYR A 162 21.21 -10.24 -1.68
N THR A 163 22.31 -9.91 -2.33
CA THR A 163 23.49 -9.33 -1.68
C THR A 163 23.86 -8.01 -2.35
N LEU A 164 24.55 -7.16 -1.60
CA LEU A 164 25.04 -5.87 -2.09
C LEU A 164 26.56 -5.95 -2.25
N GLY A 165 27.06 -5.44 -3.37
CA GLY A 165 28.49 -5.48 -3.68
C GLY A 165 29.28 -4.39 -2.93
N PRO A 166 30.62 -4.51 -2.90
CA PRO A 166 31.48 -3.53 -2.22
C PRO A 166 31.47 -2.15 -2.91
N GLY A 167 31.11 -2.07 -4.19
CA GLY A 167 30.88 -0.80 -4.88
C GLY A 167 29.46 -0.27 -4.66
N LYS A 168 29.33 1.03 -4.35
CA LYS A 168 28.04 1.77 -4.32
C LYS A 168 27.13 1.34 -5.48
N GLY A 169 25.89 0.94 -5.20
CA GLY A 169 24.90 0.55 -6.22
C GLY A 169 25.13 -0.81 -6.91
N GLN A 170 26.05 -1.66 -6.45
CA GLN A 170 26.16 -3.05 -6.92
C GLN A 170 25.19 -3.96 -6.17
N VAL A 171 24.49 -4.84 -6.88
CA VAL A 171 23.57 -5.84 -6.30
C VAL A 171 23.71 -7.17 -7.04
N THR A 172 23.50 -8.27 -6.33
CA THR A 172 23.35 -9.61 -6.90
C THR A 172 22.07 -10.24 -6.35
N ILE A 173 21.06 -10.38 -7.20
CA ILE A 173 19.77 -11.00 -6.84
C ILE A 173 19.86 -12.50 -7.13
N GLN A 174 19.51 -13.35 -6.17
CA GLN A 174 19.46 -14.80 -6.37
C GLN A 174 18.23 -15.21 -7.19
N ALA A 175 18.28 -16.39 -7.81
CA ALA A 175 17.14 -16.99 -8.50
C ALA A 175 15.88 -17.00 -7.58
N PRO A 176 14.78 -16.30 -7.95
CA PRO A 176 13.60 -16.26 -7.09
C PRO A 176 12.88 -17.61 -7.07
N ALA A 177 12.44 -18.02 -5.90
CA ALA A 177 11.39 -19.03 -5.78
C ALA A 177 10.02 -18.37 -6.04
N ALA A 178 9.09 -19.15 -6.59
CA ALA A 178 7.73 -18.71 -6.91
C ALA A 178 6.69 -19.75 -6.44
N THR A 179 5.45 -19.29 -6.19
CA THR A 179 4.30 -20.19 -6.03
C THR A 179 3.92 -20.88 -7.36
N ARG A 180 2.92 -21.77 -7.35
CA ARG A 180 2.44 -22.49 -8.55
C ARG A 180 0.95 -22.28 -8.83
N MET A 181 0.54 -21.01 -8.86
CA MET A 181 -0.71 -20.57 -9.46
C MET A 181 -0.56 -20.49 -10.99
N ALA A 182 -1.66 -20.67 -11.72
CA ALA A 182 -1.73 -20.51 -13.16
C ALA A 182 -2.72 -19.38 -13.51
N CYS A 183 -2.32 -18.50 -14.43
CA CYS A 183 -3.12 -17.38 -14.92
C CYS A 183 -3.07 -17.36 -16.45
N ALA A 184 -4.18 -17.04 -17.12
CA ALA A 184 -4.27 -17.10 -18.58
C ALA A 184 -3.45 -16.00 -19.31
N ASP A 185 -3.09 -14.94 -18.59
CA ASP A 185 -2.66 -13.64 -19.12
C ASP A 185 -1.22 -13.25 -18.74
N SER A 186 -0.72 -13.74 -17.60
CA SER A 186 0.45 -13.18 -16.91
C SER A 186 1.61 -14.17 -16.71
N MET A 187 1.44 -15.45 -17.10
CA MET A 187 2.48 -16.48 -16.96
C MET A 187 3.70 -16.24 -17.87
N ALA A 188 3.50 -15.72 -19.08
CA ALA A 188 4.60 -15.39 -19.99
C ALA A 188 5.44 -14.21 -19.45
N PHE A 189 4.75 -13.18 -18.91
CA PHE A 189 5.39 -12.06 -18.23
C PHE A 189 6.25 -12.54 -17.05
N GLU A 190 5.65 -13.32 -16.15
CA GLU A 190 6.33 -13.84 -14.96
C GLU A 190 7.54 -14.71 -15.29
N THR A 191 7.41 -15.61 -16.28
CA THR A 191 8.50 -16.50 -16.69
C THR A 191 9.73 -15.71 -17.18
N ARG A 192 9.52 -14.59 -17.89
CA ARG A 192 10.60 -13.67 -18.27
C ARG A 192 11.10 -12.88 -17.06
N TYR A 193 10.20 -12.34 -16.23
CA TYR A 193 10.57 -11.55 -15.04
C TYR A 193 11.48 -12.34 -14.06
N LEU A 194 11.12 -13.59 -13.76
CA LEU A 194 11.92 -14.52 -12.96
C LEU A 194 13.29 -14.83 -13.57
N LYS A 195 13.43 -14.81 -14.90
CA LYS A 195 14.69 -15.02 -15.62
C LYS A 195 15.57 -13.75 -15.65
N THR A 196 14.97 -12.57 -15.66
CA THR A 196 15.70 -11.29 -15.71
C THR A 196 16.15 -10.81 -14.32
N LEU A 197 15.43 -11.08 -13.22
CA LEU A 197 15.87 -10.65 -11.89
C LEU A 197 17.32 -11.09 -11.53
N PRO A 198 17.77 -12.33 -11.83
CA PRO A 198 19.16 -12.76 -11.57
C PRO A 198 20.23 -12.20 -12.51
N SER A 199 19.86 -11.53 -13.62
CA SER A 199 20.84 -10.86 -14.49
C SER A 199 21.11 -9.40 -14.09
N VAL A 200 20.33 -8.86 -13.15
CA VAL A 200 20.57 -7.54 -12.55
C VAL A 200 21.87 -7.55 -11.75
N THR A 201 22.80 -6.67 -12.13
CA THR A 201 24.07 -6.44 -11.41
C THR A 201 24.15 -5.06 -10.75
N ARG A 202 23.20 -4.18 -11.08
CA ARG A 202 23.23 -2.75 -10.77
C ARG A 202 21.88 -2.27 -10.25
N PHE A 203 21.92 -1.43 -9.23
CA PHE A 203 20.79 -0.59 -8.83
C PHE A 203 21.20 0.87 -8.71
N GLU A 204 20.23 1.76 -8.95
CA GLU A 204 20.31 3.19 -8.70
C GLU A 204 18.98 3.65 -8.11
N ARG A 205 19.01 4.53 -7.10
CA ARG A 205 17.81 5.19 -6.56
C ARG A 205 17.86 6.68 -6.83
N ARG A 206 16.75 7.22 -7.33
CA ARG A 206 16.49 8.66 -7.45
C ARG A 206 15.18 8.95 -6.72
N ASP A 207 15.31 9.41 -5.47
CA ASP A 207 14.23 9.73 -4.53
C ASP A 207 13.18 8.62 -4.36
N THR A 208 12.20 8.61 -5.27
CA THR A 208 10.96 7.85 -5.30
C THR A 208 11.02 6.68 -6.27
N GLN A 209 12.08 6.60 -7.09
CA GLN A 209 12.29 5.64 -8.16
C GLN A 209 13.51 4.76 -7.87
N LEU A 210 13.35 3.45 -8.07
CA LEU A 210 14.43 2.46 -8.07
C LEU A 210 14.60 1.94 -9.50
N THR A 211 15.81 2.01 -10.03
CA THR A 211 16.16 1.47 -11.34
C THR A 211 17.09 0.29 -11.15
N LEU A 212 16.71 -0.87 -11.67
CA LEU A 212 17.53 -2.07 -11.73
C LEU A 212 18.01 -2.28 -13.16
N SER A 213 19.32 -2.51 -13.35
CA SER A 213 19.91 -2.69 -14.69
C SER A 213 20.75 -3.97 -14.77
N ALA A 214 20.64 -4.64 -15.91
CA ALA A 214 21.40 -5.84 -16.26
C ALA A 214 22.44 -5.54 -17.36
N PRO A 215 23.57 -6.29 -17.43
CA PRO A 215 24.63 -6.06 -18.41
C PRO A 215 24.22 -6.22 -19.89
N ASN A 216 23.06 -6.83 -20.17
CA ASN A 216 22.52 -6.97 -21.52
C ASN A 216 21.73 -5.72 -21.99
N GLY A 217 21.65 -4.67 -21.17
CA GLY A 217 20.90 -3.44 -21.47
C GLY A 217 19.46 -3.46 -20.95
N GLU A 218 18.95 -4.59 -20.44
CA GLU A 218 17.63 -4.61 -19.78
C GLU A 218 17.63 -3.70 -18.55
N THR A 219 16.62 -2.83 -18.47
CA THR A 219 16.43 -1.89 -17.37
C THR A 219 14.99 -1.95 -16.88
N LEU A 220 14.81 -2.14 -15.57
CA LEU A 220 13.54 -2.28 -14.90
C LEU A 220 13.37 -1.12 -13.93
N THR A 221 12.40 -0.26 -14.21
CA THR A 221 12.15 0.97 -13.46
C THR A 221 10.94 0.77 -12.56
N TYR A 222 11.14 0.97 -11.27
CA TYR A 222 10.13 0.82 -10.22
C TYR A 222 9.87 2.16 -9.55
N ALA A 223 8.62 2.40 -9.14
CA ALA A 223 8.25 3.49 -8.25
C ALA A 223 7.96 2.95 -6.83
N SER A 224 8.29 3.75 -5.81
CA SER A 224 8.05 3.39 -4.41
C SER A 224 6.55 3.28 -4.12
N GLN A 225 6.10 2.15 -3.58
CA GLN A 225 4.69 1.95 -3.26
C GLN A 225 4.18 2.92 -2.20
N THR A 226 5.04 3.40 -1.28
CA THR A 226 4.71 4.46 -0.32
C THR A 226 4.26 5.77 -0.98
N LEU A 227 4.60 5.96 -2.27
CA LEU A 227 4.29 7.17 -3.03
C LEU A 227 3.31 6.95 -4.19
N LEU A 228 3.17 5.72 -4.71
CA LEU A 228 2.03 5.33 -5.53
C LEU A 228 0.74 5.22 -4.71
N ASN A 229 0.84 4.71 -3.48
CA ASN A 229 -0.27 4.60 -2.53
C ASN A 229 -0.51 5.93 -1.78
N ARG A 230 0.30 6.97 -2.03
CA ARG A 230 0.00 8.33 -1.55
C ARG A 230 -1.00 8.94 -2.53
N PRO A 231 -2.24 9.27 -2.13
CA PRO A 231 -3.28 9.69 -3.06
C PRO A 231 -2.86 10.94 -3.84
N VAL A 232 -2.61 10.75 -5.14
CA VAL A 232 -2.36 11.84 -6.08
C VAL A 232 -3.70 12.47 -6.44
N ALA A 233 -3.91 13.71 -6.00
CA ALA A 233 -5.08 14.51 -6.37
C ALA A 233 -5.02 14.90 -7.87
N GLY A 234 -5.35 13.97 -8.76
CA GLY A 234 -5.34 14.23 -10.21
C GLY A 234 -5.47 13.02 -11.16
N ALA A 235 -5.37 11.77 -10.69
CA ALA A 235 -5.49 10.58 -11.56
C ALA A 235 -6.54 9.60 -11.01
N SER A 236 -7.46 9.12 -11.86
CA SER A 236 -8.51 8.18 -11.46
C SER A 236 -8.86 7.19 -12.58
N GLY A 237 -8.93 5.91 -12.23
CA GLY A 237 -9.29 4.80 -13.11
C GLY A 237 -10.36 3.91 -12.47
N THR A 238 -11.60 4.40 -12.45
CA THR A 238 -12.86 3.62 -12.36
C THR A 238 -13.08 2.57 -11.24
N THR A 239 -12.31 2.58 -10.15
CA THR A 239 -12.81 2.13 -8.83
C THR A 239 -12.39 3.14 -7.78
N LYS A 240 -13.24 4.14 -7.50
CA LYS A 240 -12.86 5.26 -6.62
C LYS A 240 -12.96 4.86 -5.15
N THR A 241 -11.87 4.34 -4.60
CA THR A 241 -11.63 4.37 -3.16
C THR A 241 -11.37 5.81 -2.68
N GLU A 242 -11.58 6.07 -1.39
CA GLU A 242 -11.52 7.42 -0.82
C GLU A 242 -10.78 7.43 0.52
N ASP A 243 -9.59 8.04 0.56
CA ASP A 243 -8.92 8.39 1.81
C ASP A 243 -9.57 9.65 2.42
N ARG A 244 -9.93 9.60 3.71
CA ARG A 244 -10.32 10.78 4.49
C ARG A 244 -9.48 10.91 5.75
N ILE A 245 -9.21 12.15 6.16
CA ILE A 245 -8.73 12.46 7.51
C ILE A 245 -9.86 13.22 8.21
N LEU A 246 -10.31 12.71 9.35
CA LEU A 246 -11.42 13.25 10.13
C LEU A 246 -10.96 13.58 11.54
N ASP A 247 -11.43 14.71 12.07
CA ASP A 247 -11.54 14.87 13.51
C ASP A 247 -12.86 14.20 13.96
N VAL A 248 -12.82 13.44 15.06
CA VAL A 248 -13.95 12.74 15.66
C VAL A 248 -14.17 13.30 17.06
N ASP A 249 -15.39 13.71 17.36
CA ASP A 249 -15.74 14.32 18.65
C ASP A 249 -15.70 13.28 19.79
N SER A 250 -15.32 13.77 20.96
CA SER A 250 -15.47 13.15 22.28
C SER A 250 -16.90 12.71 22.67
N GLN A 251 -17.92 13.12 21.91
CA GLN A 251 -19.34 12.81 22.12
C GLN A 251 -20.03 12.28 20.87
N MET A 252 -20.73 11.14 21.00
CA MET A 252 -21.69 10.66 20.01
C MET A 252 -23.04 11.39 20.11
N ALA A 253 -23.69 11.65 18.97
CA ALA A 253 -25.05 12.16 18.91
C ALA A 253 -26.08 11.06 18.61
N ASP A 254 -27.35 11.34 18.92
CA ASP A 254 -28.48 10.54 18.42
C ASP A 254 -28.69 10.77 16.93
N CYS A 255 -28.94 9.70 16.20
CA CYS A 255 -29.19 9.68 14.77
C CYS A 255 -30.17 8.56 14.41
N VAL A 256 -30.76 8.64 13.22
CA VAL A 256 -31.68 7.61 12.72
C VAL A 256 -31.15 7.09 11.38
N GLY A 257 -31.02 5.77 11.28
CA GLY A 257 -30.86 5.04 10.02
C GLY A 257 -32.10 4.15 9.82
N VAL A 258 -31.89 2.85 9.65
CA VAL A 258 -32.98 1.84 9.76
C VAL A 258 -33.70 1.89 11.11
N ALA A 259 -33.01 2.30 12.16
CA ALA A 259 -33.54 2.53 13.50
C ALA A 259 -32.82 3.70 14.19
N PRO A 260 -33.37 4.26 15.29
CA PRO A 260 -32.64 5.18 16.17
C PRO A 260 -31.41 4.52 16.80
N ARG A 261 -30.29 5.22 16.79
CA ARG A 261 -29.00 4.76 17.32
C ARG A 261 -28.11 5.97 17.65
N LYS A 262 -26.92 5.70 18.21
CA LYS A 262 -25.84 6.70 18.25
C LYS A 262 -25.04 6.70 16.93
N CYS A 263 -24.53 7.88 16.59
CA CYS A 263 -23.56 8.12 15.52
C CYS A 263 -22.36 8.87 16.08
N LEU A 264 -21.19 8.64 15.48
CA LEU A 264 -20.04 9.53 15.70
C LEU A 264 -20.37 10.92 15.14
N ARG A 265 -19.88 11.96 15.80
CA ARG A 265 -19.81 13.31 15.23
C ARG A 265 -18.41 13.48 14.66
N VAL A 266 -18.31 13.91 13.41
CA VAL A 266 -17.03 14.05 12.69
C VAL A 266 -16.97 15.39 11.97
N ARG A 267 -15.78 15.86 11.65
CA ARG A 267 -15.56 16.93 10.68
C ARG A 267 -14.34 16.59 9.83
N THR A 268 -14.23 17.19 8.65
CA THR A 268 -12.97 17.18 7.89
C THR A 268 -11.85 17.71 8.77
N ALA A 269 -10.74 16.98 8.88
CA ALA A 269 -9.59 17.42 9.65
C ALA A 269 -8.89 18.60 8.94
N ASP A 270 -9.13 19.81 9.43
CA ASP A 270 -8.41 21.01 9.05
C ASP A 270 -7.63 21.58 10.24
N ASP A 271 -6.58 22.37 9.98
CA ASP A 271 -5.73 22.98 11.01
C ASP A 271 -6.19 24.39 11.42
N THR A 272 -7.32 24.86 10.90
CA THR A 272 -7.98 26.11 11.33
C THR A 272 -9.03 25.86 12.43
N GLY A 273 -9.49 24.61 12.59
CA GLY A 273 -10.51 24.18 13.54
C GLY A 273 -11.94 24.59 13.16
N LYS A 274 -12.20 24.97 11.89
CA LYS A 274 -13.45 25.64 11.47
C LYS A 274 -14.43 24.77 10.70
N SER A 275 -14.05 23.57 10.25
CA SER A 275 -15.01 22.64 9.63
C SER A 275 -16.17 22.32 10.58
N GLN A 276 -17.38 22.29 10.02
CA GLN A 276 -18.60 22.02 10.77
C GLN A 276 -18.69 20.54 11.18
N TRP A 277 -19.34 20.27 12.31
CA TRP A 277 -19.58 18.92 12.79
C TRP A 277 -20.76 18.27 12.06
N GLU A 278 -20.51 17.14 11.40
CA GLU A 278 -21.46 16.31 10.67
C GLU A 278 -21.71 14.99 11.43
N LEU A 279 -22.82 14.30 11.09
CA LEU A 279 -23.14 12.99 11.64
C LEU A 279 -22.57 11.87 10.75
N TRP A 280 -21.80 10.98 11.35
CA TRP A 280 -21.21 9.83 10.66
C TRP A 280 -22.01 8.54 10.92
N TYR A 281 -22.74 8.12 9.89
CA TYR A 281 -23.68 6.99 9.96
C TYR A 281 -23.01 5.63 9.70
N ALA A 282 -21.90 5.59 8.97
CA ALA A 282 -21.20 4.35 8.64
C ALA A 282 -20.43 3.78 9.85
N HIS A 283 -20.17 2.47 9.83
CA HIS A 283 -19.16 1.88 10.70
C HIS A 283 -17.76 2.15 10.13
N ILE A 284 -16.73 2.08 10.98
CA ILE A 284 -15.32 2.22 10.60
C ILE A 284 -14.61 0.99 11.18
N ASP A 285 -14.30 0.02 10.34
CA ASP A 285 -13.67 -1.24 10.74
C ASP A 285 -12.33 -0.94 11.44
N GLY A 286 -12.17 -1.44 12.67
CA GLY A 286 -10.96 -1.27 13.48
C GLY A 286 -10.89 0.03 14.29
N PHE A 287 -11.88 0.92 14.25
CA PHE A 287 -11.91 2.14 15.09
C PHE A 287 -12.75 1.97 16.36
N GLU A 288 -12.07 1.84 17.51
CA GLU A 288 -12.69 1.81 18.84
C GLU A 288 -12.74 3.20 19.49
N TRP A 289 -13.83 3.92 19.27
CA TRP A 289 -14.11 5.20 19.93
C TRP A 289 -14.34 5.03 21.44
N LYS A 290 -13.84 5.98 22.23
CA LYS A 290 -14.00 6.05 23.70
C LYS A 290 -14.61 7.40 24.08
N PRO A 291 -15.55 7.46 25.03
CA PRO A 291 -16.15 8.71 25.47
C PRO A 291 -15.11 9.61 26.14
N GLY A 292 -15.19 10.92 25.88
CA GLY A 292 -14.26 11.90 26.47
C GLY A 292 -12.88 11.96 25.80
N VAL A 293 -12.72 11.40 24.59
CA VAL A 293 -11.49 11.51 23.79
C VAL A 293 -11.85 12.04 22.41
N GLU A 294 -11.25 13.16 21.99
CA GLU A 294 -11.23 13.58 20.60
C GLU A 294 -10.13 12.83 19.84
N TYR A 295 -10.42 12.46 18.59
CA TYR A 295 -9.47 11.73 17.73
C TYR A 295 -9.24 12.50 16.45
N ARG A 296 -8.03 12.43 15.88
CA ARG A 296 -7.78 12.68 14.46
C ARG A 296 -7.40 11.35 13.81
N VAL A 297 -8.23 10.84 12.91
CA VAL A 297 -8.06 9.53 12.28
C VAL A 297 -7.90 9.65 10.77
N LYS A 298 -7.06 8.79 10.18
CA LYS A 298 -7.09 8.50 8.75
C LYS A 298 -7.90 7.23 8.51
N ILE A 299 -8.88 7.31 7.59
CA ILE A 299 -9.71 6.18 7.17
C ILE A 299 -9.64 5.99 5.66
N HIS A 300 -9.84 4.75 5.22
CA HIS A 300 -9.93 4.36 3.81
C HIS A 300 -11.34 3.84 3.51
N GLY A 301 -11.99 4.41 2.49
CA GLY A 301 -13.30 4.00 2.01
C GLY A 301 -13.21 3.19 0.73
N GLU A 302 -13.76 1.97 0.72
CA GLU A 302 -13.89 1.12 -0.46
C GLU A 302 -15.37 0.98 -0.88
N PRO A 303 -15.71 1.03 -2.19
CA PRO A 303 -17.07 0.80 -2.63
C PRO A 303 -17.47 -0.67 -2.46
N VAL A 304 -18.62 -0.91 -1.82
CA VAL A 304 -19.18 -2.25 -1.63
C VAL A 304 -19.93 -2.67 -2.90
N ALA A 305 -19.60 -3.85 -3.43
CA ALA A 305 -20.35 -4.44 -4.54
C ALA A 305 -21.70 -4.97 -4.03
N ASN A 306 -22.81 -4.55 -4.66
CA ASN A 306 -24.18 -4.94 -4.33
C ASN A 306 -24.54 -4.75 -2.83
N PRO A 307 -24.49 -3.52 -2.30
CA PRO A 307 -24.90 -3.26 -0.91
C PRO A 307 -26.39 -3.56 -0.72
N PRO A 308 -26.81 -4.06 0.45
CA PRO A 308 -28.23 -4.08 0.85
C PRO A 308 -28.86 -2.69 0.74
N ALA A 309 -30.17 -2.62 0.45
CA ALA A 309 -30.87 -1.35 0.16
C ALA A 309 -30.71 -0.27 1.25
N ASP A 310 -30.61 -0.68 2.52
CA ASP A 310 -30.47 0.21 3.68
C ASP A 310 -29.02 0.35 4.19
N ALA A 311 -28.03 -0.20 3.47
CA ALA A 311 -26.63 -0.15 3.84
C ALA A 311 -25.87 0.97 3.10
N SER A 312 -24.73 1.40 3.66
CA SER A 312 -23.85 2.31 2.94
C SER A 312 -23.21 1.60 1.75
N SER A 313 -23.11 2.31 0.62
CA SER A 313 -22.34 1.87 -0.56
C SER A 313 -20.82 1.91 -0.34
N MET A 314 -20.35 2.43 0.79
CA MET A 314 -18.93 2.53 1.16
C MET A 314 -18.66 1.76 2.46
N ARG A 315 -17.65 0.88 2.43
CA ARG A 315 -17.04 0.27 3.62
C ARG A 315 -15.86 1.12 4.03
N TRP A 316 -15.80 1.54 5.29
CA TRP A 316 -14.70 2.34 5.82
C TRP A 316 -13.84 1.50 6.77
N THR A 317 -12.52 1.59 6.62
CA THR A 317 -11.54 0.93 7.48
C THR A 317 -10.60 1.98 8.09
N LEU A 318 -10.23 1.82 9.35
CA LEU A 318 -9.20 2.64 9.99
C LEU A 318 -7.83 2.33 9.36
N VAL A 319 -7.14 3.38 8.91
CA VAL A 319 -5.74 3.27 8.45
C VAL A 319 -4.80 3.59 9.60
N GLU A 320 -5.04 4.69 10.31
CA GLU A 320 -4.15 5.21 11.35
C GLU A 320 -4.89 6.16 12.30
N VAL A 321 -4.54 6.15 13.60
CA VAL A 321 -4.92 7.21 14.54
C VAL A 321 -3.77 8.22 14.61
N LEU A 322 -3.95 9.38 13.99
CA LEU A 322 -2.94 10.44 13.89
C LEU A 322 -2.83 11.26 15.18
N ARG A 323 -3.88 11.30 15.99
CA ARG A 323 -3.93 11.93 17.32
C ARG A 323 -5.05 11.35 18.16
N GLU A 324 -4.78 11.12 19.44
CA GLU A 324 -5.81 11.04 20.50
C GLU A 324 -5.61 12.24 21.45
N THR A 325 -6.69 12.84 21.95
CA THR A 325 -6.61 13.97 22.89
C THR A 325 -7.79 13.90 23.86
N PRO A 326 -7.55 13.83 25.18
CA PRO A 326 -8.62 13.89 26.16
C PRO A 326 -9.42 15.20 26.03
N ALA A 327 -10.74 15.09 25.99
CA ALA A 327 -11.64 16.24 26.04
C ALA A 327 -11.56 16.92 27.41
N ARG A 328 -11.94 18.21 27.46
CA ARG A 328 -11.66 19.12 28.57
C ARG A 328 -12.93 19.72 29.17
#